data_AF-A0AAD9RE01-F1
#
_entry.id   AF-A0AAD9RE01-F1
#
_cell.length_a   1.000
_cell.length_b   1.000
_cell.length_c   1.000
_cell.angle_alpha   90.00
_cell.angle_beta   90.00
_cell.angle_gamma   90.00
#
_symmetry.space_group_name_H-M   'P 1'
#
loop_
_entity.id
_entity.type
_entity.pdbx_description
1 polymer ?
#
loop_
_entity_poly.entity_id
_entity_poly.type
_entity_poly.pdbx_seq_one_letter_code
_entity_poly.pdbx_strand_id
1 'polypeptide(L)'
;MLLVKGSLDRERPPVIKIYGESIRMKDSIRYLGIHLDAKLRIDTHVENVTSRCRVMFNSLARVAKSNWGLGHRAMSTLYKGLFVPITTYAAAGWADLLNESHRRKLASVQRHALLRVTKAYRTVSTDAIPVIAGVLPIDLAIIERAHQYKIRRSIHFEFEGLAFREDEAATGSRTRSLLRARLREAIFRTWQRRWTSSSKGRTTFEFFDDVQARLRSNWVRLDTYVVQFLSGHGNFRAKLSAFNLVENEFCLCGEEQTSGHLLFHCERYSNSRSDLRNKALEIGLHDRITPRELVSKELFETFKELARKILNRQSNDDGTTQRLETDESSHLDSTCDQSLNTGTSGRDTSPTNAPPE
;
A
#
# COMPACT_ATOMS: atom_id res chain seq x y z
N MET A 1 -29.86 -38.62 8.33
CA MET A 1 -30.17 -38.39 9.77
C MET A 1 -28.97 -37.70 10.40
N LEU A 2 -29.18 -36.52 11.01
CA LEU A 2 -28.16 -35.80 11.78
C LEU A 2 -28.25 -36.29 13.24
N LEU A 3 -27.15 -36.76 13.81
CA LEU A 3 -27.10 -37.18 15.20
C LEU A 3 -26.00 -36.39 15.92
N VAL A 4 -26.39 -35.65 16.96
CA VAL A 4 -25.48 -34.89 17.82
C VAL A 4 -25.47 -35.59 19.18
N LYS A 5 -24.29 -36.06 19.60
CA LYS A 5 -24.12 -36.72 20.91
C LYS A 5 -22.98 -36.04 21.67
N GLY A 6 -23.25 -35.59 22.90
CA GLY A 6 -22.29 -34.93 23.78
C GLY A 6 -22.74 -33.55 24.27
N SER A 7 -22.01 -33.00 25.26
CA SER A 7 -22.17 -31.62 25.74
C SER A 7 -21.45 -30.63 24.81
N LEU A 8 -21.87 -29.36 24.78
CA LEU A 8 -21.17 -28.28 24.08
C LEU A 8 -19.95 -27.80 24.88
N ASP A 9 -19.05 -28.73 25.22
CA ASP A 9 -17.82 -28.45 25.94
C ASP A 9 -16.67 -28.25 24.94
N ARG A 10 -15.79 -27.26 25.18
CA ARG A 10 -14.59 -27.03 24.36
C ARG A 10 -13.55 -28.13 24.56
N GLU A 11 -13.50 -28.74 25.74
CA GLU A 11 -12.57 -29.83 26.04
C GLU A 11 -13.09 -31.18 25.54
N ARG A 12 -14.41 -31.32 25.38
CA ARG A 12 -15.10 -32.48 24.78
C ARG A 12 -16.11 -32.03 23.73
N PRO A 13 -15.66 -31.69 22.50
CA PRO A 13 -16.57 -31.28 21.44
C PRO A 13 -17.56 -32.40 21.08
N PRO A 14 -18.82 -32.06 20.76
CA PRO A 14 -19.84 -33.05 20.42
C PRO A 14 -19.46 -33.82 19.14
N VAL A 15 -19.77 -35.11 19.12
CA VAL A 15 -19.59 -35.93 17.91
C VAL A 15 -20.81 -35.73 17.03
N ILE A 16 -20.63 -34.99 15.94
CA ILE A 16 -21.65 -34.78 14.92
C ILE A 16 -21.51 -35.87 13.88
N LYS A 17 -22.55 -36.68 13.66
CA LYS A 17 -22.60 -37.65 12.56
C LYS A 17 -23.59 -37.21 11.48
N ILE A 18 -23.14 -37.20 10.23
CA ILE A 18 -23.98 -36.97 9.04
C ILE A 18 -23.82 -38.17 8.11
N TYR A 19 -24.93 -38.81 7.72
CA TYR A 19 -24.95 -40.03 6.91
C TYR A 19 -24.05 -41.17 7.47
N GLY A 20 -23.91 -41.26 8.79
CA GLY A 20 -23.10 -42.28 9.45
C GLY A 20 -21.63 -41.89 9.68
N GLU A 21 -21.13 -40.84 9.02
CA GLU A 21 -19.76 -40.36 9.16
C GLU A 21 -19.61 -39.31 10.25
N SER A 22 -18.56 -39.42 11.06
CA SER A 22 -18.24 -38.42 12.10
C SER A 22 -17.54 -37.20 11.50
N ILE A 23 -18.11 -36.02 11.74
CA ILE A 23 -17.52 -34.74 11.35
C ILE A 23 -16.56 -34.28 12.44
N ARG A 24 -15.29 -34.11 12.08
CA ARG A 24 -14.27 -33.55 12.97
C ARG A 24 -14.51 -32.04 13.12
N MET A 25 -14.71 -31.59 14.35
CA MET A 25 -14.68 -30.17 14.68
C MET A 25 -13.28 -29.60 14.43
N LYS A 26 -13.20 -28.46 13.74
CA LYS A 26 -11.97 -27.72 13.48
C LYS A 26 -12.17 -26.28 13.93
N ASP A 27 -11.13 -25.66 14.45
CA ASP A 27 -11.18 -24.26 14.89
C ASP A 27 -11.37 -23.29 13.73
N SER A 28 -10.92 -23.66 12.52
CA SER A 28 -11.19 -22.96 11.29
C SER A 28 -11.51 -23.92 10.14
N ILE A 29 -12.53 -23.57 9.36
CA ILE A 29 -12.98 -24.32 8.19
C ILE A 29 -12.81 -23.49 6.92
N ARG A 30 -12.47 -24.17 5.82
CA ARG A 30 -12.42 -23.55 4.49
C ARG A 30 -13.74 -23.80 3.77
N TYR A 31 -14.45 -22.75 3.42
CA TYR A 31 -15.69 -22.80 2.65
C TYR A 31 -15.61 -21.86 1.45
N LEU A 32 -15.78 -22.39 0.24
CA LEU A 32 -15.67 -21.64 -1.03
C LEU A 32 -14.39 -20.77 -1.11
N GLY A 33 -13.28 -21.24 -0.54
CA GLY A 33 -12.01 -20.52 -0.52
C GLY A 33 -11.82 -19.52 0.64
N ILE A 34 -12.87 -19.20 1.38
CA ILE A 34 -12.80 -18.35 2.58
C ILE A 34 -12.53 -19.23 3.80
N HIS A 35 -11.70 -18.75 4.74
CA HIS A 35 -11.50 -19.42 6.02
C HIS A 35 -12.31 -18.70 7.11
N LEU A 36 -13.17 -19.45 7.79
CA LEU A 36 -13.97 -18.94 8.90
C LEU A 36 -13.58 -19.71 10.15
N ASP A 37 -13.44 -19.01 11.27
CA ASP A 37 -13.29 -19.66 12.57
C ASP A 37 -14.64 -20.07 13.18
N ALA A 38 -14.63 -20.77 14.30
CA ALA A 38 -15.85 -21.18 15.01
C ALA A 38 -16.75 -20.02 15.47
N LYS A 39 -16.22 -18.78 15.50
CA LYS A 39 -16.94 -17.53 15.83
C LYS A 39 -17.27 -16.70 14.58
N LEU A 40 -17.16 -17.28 13.37
CA LEU A 40 -17.32 -16.61 12.08
C LEU A 40 -16.36 -15.43 11.86
N ARG A 41 -15.20 -15.45 12.51
CA ARG A 41 -14.11 -14.48 12.28
C ARG A 41 -13.27 -14.91 11.08
N ILE A 42 -12.63 -13.92 10.48
CA ILE A 42 -11.88 -14.05 9.23
C ILE A 42 -10.36 -13.86 9.42
N ASP A 43 -9.86 -13.90 10.66
CA ASP A 43 -8.44 -13.67 10.97
C ASP A 43 -7.53 -14.60 10.13
N THR A 44 -7.84 -15.90 10.13
CA THR A 44 -7.14 -16.92 9.33
C THR A 44 -7.25 -16.66 7.82
N HIS A 45 -8.39 -16.15 7.35
CA HIS A 45 -8.55 -15.82 5.94
C HIS A 45 -7.65 -14.65 5.54
N VAL A 46 -7.65 -13.57 6.33
CA VAL A 46 -6.81 -12.39 6.07
C VAL A 46 -5.32 -12.76 6.15
N GLU A 47 -4.90 -13.60 7.11
CA GLU A 47 -3.54 -14.15 7.15
C GLU A 47 -3.20 -14.89 5.86
N ASN A 48 -4.05 -15.83 5.45
CA ASN A 48 -3.81 -16.63 4.25
C ASN A 48 -3.72 -15.77 2.98
N VAL A 49 -4.61 -14.79 2.81
CA VAL A 49 -4.60 -13.85 1.67
C VAL A 49 -3.32 -13.01 1.69
N THR A 50 -2.98 -12.42 2.84
CA THR A 50 -1.81 -11.54 2.97
C THR A 50 -0.50 -12.32 2.80
N SER A 51 -0.38 -13.52 3.36
CA SER A 51 0.77 -14.41 3.19
C SER A 51 0.99 -14.79 1.71
N ARG A 52 -0.08 -15.19 1.00
CA ARG A 52 0.00 -15.47 -0.45
C ARG A 52 0.52 -14.28 -1.25
N CYS A 53 0.01 -13.07 -0.97
CA CYS A 53 0.49 -11.87 -1.63
C CYS A 53 1.97 -11.57 -1.32
N ARG A 54 2.41 -11.78 -0.07
CA ARG A 54 3.83 -11.60 0.33
C ARG A 54 4.74 -12.55 -0.42
N VAL A 55 4.46 -13.86 -0.41
CA VAL A 55 5.26 -14.88 -1.11
C VAL A 55 5.40 -14.55 -2.59
N MET A 56 4.29 -14.17 -3.22
CA MET A 56 4.26 -13.80 -4.64
C MET A 56 5.14 -12.56 -4.94
N PHE A 57 4.99 -11.47 -4.17
CA PHE A 57 5.77 -10.24 -4.41
C PHE A 57 7.23 -10.35 -3.97
N ASN A 58 7.55 -11.21 -3.01
CA ASN A 58 8.94 -11.57 -2.67
C ASN A 58 9.60 -12.35 -3.80
N SER A 59 8.85 -13.23 -4.47
CA SER A 59 9.37 -13.95 -5.64
C SER A 59 9.66 -12.98 -6.80
N LEU A 60 8.79 -12.00 -7.02
CA LEU A 60 8.97 -10.94 -8.02
C LEU A 60 10.11 -9.97 -7.68
N ALA A 61 10.46 -9.82 -6.39
CA ALA A 61 11.54 -8.94 -5.95
C ALA A 61 12.90 -9.28 -6.59
N ARG A 62 13.11 -10.54 -6.98
CA ARG A 62 14.34 -11.00 -7.64
C ARG A 62 14.45 -10.55 -9.10
N VAL A 63 13.33 -10.26 -9.77
CA VAL A 63 13.27 -9.91 -11.20
C VAL A 63 12.84 -8.45 -11.46
N ALA A 64 12.51 -7.72 -10.40
CA ALA A 64 12.05 -6.32 -10.43
C ALA A 64 12.95 -5.44 -9.55
N LYS A 65 14.24 -5.36 -9.89
CA LYS A 65 15.20 -4.49 -9.20
C LYS A 65 15.04 -3.03 -9.67
N SER A 66 15.61 -2.10 -8.89
CA SER A 66 15.54 -0.64 -9.10
C SER A 66 16.15 -0.22 -10.44
N ASN A 67 17.32 -0.75 -10.78
CA ASN A 67 18.12 -0.30 -11.94
C ASN A 67 18.03 -1.21 -13.17
N TRP A 68 17.57 -2.46 -13.01
CA TRP A 68 17.35 -3.41 -14.11
C TRP A 68 16.18 -4.35 -13.81
N GLY A 69 15.55 -4.91 -14.84
CA GLY A 69 14.41 -5.83 -14.71
C GLY A 69 13.05 -5.21 -15.09
N LEU A 70 11.97 -5.71 -14.50
CA LEU A 70 10.61 -5.33 -14.89
C LEU A 70 10.31 -3.83 -14.67
N GLY A 71 9.92 -3.14 -15.73
CA GLY A 71 9.51 -1.75 -15.67
C GLY A 71 8.17 -1.54 -14.94
N HIS A 72 7.88 -0.28 -14.57
CA HIS A 72 6.67 0.11 -13.85
C HIS A 72 5.38 -0.45 -14.49
N ARG A 73 5.28 -0.44 -15.83
CA ARG A 73 4.10 -0.96 -16.55
C ARG A 73 3.87 -2.44 -16.28
N ALA A 74 4.90 -3.28 -16.42
CA ALA A 74 4.79 -4.71 -16.19
C ALA A 74 4.41 -5.00 -14.72
N MET A 75 5.07 -4.33 -13.77
CA MET A 75 4.76 -4.47 -12.35
C MET A 75 3.34 -3.98 -11.99
N SER A 76 2.88 -2.89 -12.60
CA SER A 76 1.51 -2.39 -12.43
C SER A 76 0.48 -3.39 -12.97
N THR A 77 0.77 -4.02 -14.12
CA THR A 77 -0.05 -5.12 -14.67
C THR A 77 -0.10 -6.31 -13.73
N LEU A 78 1.04 -6.76 -13.19
CA LEU A 78 1.10 -7.86 -12.23
C LEU A 78 0.34 -7.53 -10.94
N TYR A 79 0.45 -6.30 -10.43
CA TYR A 79 -0.34 -5.85 -9.28
C TYR A 79 -1.85 -5.92 -9.57
N LYS A 80 -2.31 -5.36 -10.69
CA LYS A 80 -3.74 -5.37 -11.05
C LYS A 80 -4.25 -6.77 -11.39
N GLY A 81 -3.42 -7.62 -11.99
CA GLY A 81 -3.77 -8.96 -12.46
C GLY A 81 -3.62 -10.07 -11.42
N LEU A 82 -2.80 -9.87 -10.38
CA LEU A 82 -2.54 -10.89 -9.36
C LEU A 82 -2.92 -10.41 -7.95
N PHE A 83 -2.38 -9.26 -7.52
CA PHE A 83 -2.60 -8.76 -6.16
C PHE A 83 -4.08 -8.48 -5.90
N VAL A 84 -4.70 -7.67 -6.76
CA VAL A 84 -6.10 -7.25 -6.57
C VAL A 84 -7.06 -8.46 -6.65
N PRO A 85 -6.94 -9.39 -7.61
CA PRO A 85 -7.82 -10.57 -7.64
C PRO A 85 -7.66 -11.50 -6.43
N ILE A 86 -6.43 -11.75 -5.95
CA ILE A 86 -6.20 -12.58 -4.76
C ILE A 86 -6.85 -11.95 -3.53
N THR A 87 -6.67 -10.63 -3.36
CA THR A 87 -7.16 -9.90 -2.19
C THR A 87 -8.64 -9.58 -2.24
N THR A 88 -9.26 -9.51 -3.42
CA THR A 88 -10.70 -9.21 -3.56
C THR A 88 -11.55 -10.44 -3.85
N TYR A 89 -10.93 -11.63 -3.86
CA TYR A 89 -11.63 -12.88 -4.06
C TYR A 89 -12.71 -13.08 -3.00
N ALA A 90 -13.92 -13.39 -3.47
CA ALA A 90 -15.10 -13.60 -2.64
C ALA A 90 -15.35 -12.48 -1.61
N ALA A 91 -14.94 -11.23 -1.90
CA ALA A 91 -15.08 -10.08 -1.00
C ALA A 91 -16.50 -9.92 -0.42
N ALA A 92 -17.53 -10.24 -1.20
CA ALA A 92 -18.92 -10.21 -0.74
C ALA A 92 -19.21 -11.08 0.50
N GLY A 93 -18.42 -12.12 0.74
CA GLY A 93 -18.59 -13.03 1.89
C GLY A 93 -17.82 -12.63 3.14
N TRP A 94 -16.91 -11.64 3.08
CA TRP A 94 -16.05 -11.32 4.22
C TRP A 94 -15.71 -9.83 4.39
N ALA A 95 -16.01 -8.96 3.42
CA ALA A 95 -15.71 -7.52 3.51
C ALA A 95 -16.42 -6.85 4.70
N ASP A 96 -17.64 -7.27 5.02
CA ASP A 96 -18.41 -6.74 6.16
C ASP A 96 -17.82 -7.17 7.52
N LEU A 97 -16.96 -8.20 7.54
CA LEU A 97 -16.29 -8.74 8.74
C LEU A 97 -14.91 -8.09 8.99
N LEU A 98 -14.53 -7.09 8.18
CA LEU A 98 -13.26 -6.38 8.31
C LEU A 98 -13.24 -5.42 9.52
N ASN A 99 -12.34 -5.70 10.47
CA ASN A 99 -11.99 -4.77 11.55
C ASN A 99 -10.74 -3.95 11.21
N GLU A 100 -10.36 -3.02 12.09
CA GLU A 100 -9.21 -2.13 11.88
C GLU A 100 -7.86 -2.86 11.86
N SER A 101 -7.73 -3.97 12.60
CA SER A 101 -6.52 -4.81 12.55
C SER A 101 -6.35 -5.44 11.16
N HIS A 102 -7.42 -5.98 10.59
CA HIS A 102 -7.44 -6.53 9.24
C HIS A 102 -7.08 -5.46 8.20
N ARG A 103 -7.65 -4.24 8.31
CA ARG A 103 -7.37 -3.12 7.40
C ARG A 103 -5.89 -2.74 7.44
N ARG A 104 -5.29 -2.58 8.63
CA ARG A 104 -3.86 -2.28 8.77
C ARG A 104 -2.98 -3.37 8.16
N LYS A 105 -3.33 -4.65 8.35
CA LYS A 105 -2.57 -5.78 7.78
C LYS A 105 -2.66 -5.82 6.25
N LEU A 106 -3.84 -5.60 5.69
CA LEU A 106 -4.07 -5.50 4.25
C LEU A 106 -3.32 -4.30 3.64
N ALA A 107 -3.36 -3.14 4.30
CA ALA A 107 -2.64 -1.94 3.87
C ALA A 107 -1.11 -2.16 3.92
N SER A 108 -0.61 -2.85 4.95
CA SER A 108 0.81 -3.22 5.06
C SER A 108 1.27 -4.11 3.89
N VAL A 109 0.52 -5.15 3.53
CA VAL A 109 0.90 -6.01 2.40
C VAL A 109 0.72 -5.31 1.05
N GLN A 110 -0.28 -4.44 0.92
CA GLN A 110 -0.43 -3.60 -0.28
C GLN A 110 0.77 -2.67 -0.44
N ARG A 111 1.20 -2.01 0.65
CA ARG A 111 2.40 -1.19 0.64
C ARG A 111 3.62 -1.98 0.20
N HIS A 112 3.83 -3.18 0.74
CA HIS A 112 4.94 -4.04 0.33
C HIS A 112 4.96 -4.28 -1.19
N ALA A 113 3.81 -4.58 -1.77
CA ALA A 113 3.68 -4.75 -3.22
C ALA A 113 3.93 -3.44 -3.98
N LEU A 114 3.34 -2.33 -3.53
CA LEU A 114 3.39 -1.04 -4.23
C LEU A 114 4.76 -0.36 -4.15
N LEU A 115 5.55 -0.58 -3.09
CA LEU A 115 6.94 -0.13 -3.05
C LEU A 115 7.75 -0.72 -4.22
N ARG A 116 7.49 -1.98 -4.59
CA ARG A 116 8.13 -2.61 -5.75
C ARG A 116 7.59 -2.11 -7.09
N VAL A 117 6.28 -1.88 -7.18
CA VAL A 117 5.66 -1.34 -8.41
C VAL A 117 6.20 0.05 -8.72
N THR A 118 6.29 0.90 -7.70
CA THR A 118 6.71 2.32 -7.83
C THR A 118 8.22 2.52 -7.75
N LYS A 119 8.97 1.52 -7.26
CA LYS A 119 10.40 1.66 -6.90
C LYS A 119 10.64 2.75 -5.84
N ALA A 120 9.65 2.96 -4.97
CA ALA A 120 9.74 3.90 -3.87
C ALA A 120 10.64 3.36 -2.74
N TYR A 121 11.23 4.29 -1.98
CA TYR A 121 11.99 3.95 -0.78
C TYR A 121 11.12 3.27 0.27
N ARG A 122 11.71 2.33 1.03
CA ARG A 122 11.05 1.59 2.11
C ARG A 122 10.52 2.46 3.25
N THR A 123 10.78 3.75 3.26
CA THR A 123 10.32 4.72 4.26
C THR A 123 9.04 5.44 3.83
N VAL A 124 8.60 5.30 2.57
CA VAL A 124 7.37 5.94 2.09
C VAL A 124 6.15 5.43 2.86
N SER A 125 5.28 6.34 3.29
CA SER A 125 4.13 5.99 4.12
C SER A 125 3.13 5.06 3.43
N THR A 126 2.42 4.25 4.22
CA THR A 126 1.31 3.39 3.75
C THR A 126 0.19 4.19 3.09
N ASP A 127 -0.01 5.44 3.50
CA ASP A 127 -1.09 6.30 3.00
C ASP A 127 -0.74 6.93 1.65
N ALA A 128 0.54 7.31 1.46
CA ALA A 128 1.01 7.96 0.24
C ALA A 128 1.19 6.97 -0.92
N ILE A 129 1.65 5.75 -0.64
CA ILE A 129 2.07 4.83 -1.71
C ILE A 129 0.95 4.44 -2.69
N PRO A 130 -0.34 4.25 -2.29
CA PRO A 130 -1.42 4.02 -3.23
C PRO A 130 -1.71 5.26 -4.10
N VAL A 131 -1.58 6.47 -3.53
CA VAL A 131 -1.73 7.74 -4.25
C VAL A 131 -0.63 7.86 -5.30
N ILE A 132 0.64 7.69 -4.91
CA ILE A 132 1.78 7.72 -5.86
C ILE A 132 1.55 6.71 -6.99
N ALA A 133 1.20 5.47 -6.66
CA ALA A 133 0.94 4.40 -7.63
C ALA A 133 -0.31 4.61 -8.49
N GLY A 134 -1.21 5.53 -8.12
CA GLY A 134 -2.49 5.74 -8.80
C GLY A 134 -3.42 4.54 -8.67
N VAL A 135 -3.51 3.95 -7.48
CA VAL A 135 -4.38 2.80 -7.18
C VAL A 135 -5.17 3.02 -5.90
N LEU A 136 -6.36 2.43 -5.84
CA LEU A 136 -7.22 2.48 -4.66
C LEU A 136 -6.56 1.73 -3.47
N PRO A 137 -6.68 2.23 -2.22
CA PRO A 137 -6.35 1.46 -1.02
C PRO A 137 -7.10 0.12 -1.03
N ILE A 138 -6.42 -0.96 -0.66
CA ILE A 138 -6.94 -2.30 -0.92
C ILE A 138 -8.20 -2.61 -0.10
N ASP A 139 -8.32 -2.06 1.11
CA ASP A 139 -9.51 -2.23 1.94
C ASP A 139 -10.75 -1.61 1.27
N LEU A 140 -10.59 -0.45 0.62
CA LEU A 140 -11.63 0.19 -0.17
C LEU A 140 -11.93 -0.60 -1.46
N ALA A 141 -10.92 -1.21 -2.10
CA ALA A 141 -11.13 -2.07 -3.26
C ALA A 141 -11.93 -3.35 -2.92
N ILE A 142 -11.68 -3.93 -1.74
CA ILE A 142 -12.43 -5.08 -1.21
C ILE A 142 -13.89 -4.67 -0.96
N ILE A 143 -14.11 -3.54 -0.29
CA ILE A 143 -15.47 -3.00 -0.05
C ILE A 143 -16.18 -2.73 -1.38
N GLU A 144 -15.52 -2.05 -2.33
CA GLU A 144 -16.09 -1.75 -3.65
C GLU A 144 -16.53 -3.04 -4.35
N ARG A 145 -15.68 -4.08 -4.33
CA ARG A 145 -16.00 -5.38 -4.94
C ARG A 145 -17.20 -6.06 -4.27
N ALA A 146 -17.28 -6.01 -2.94
CA ALA A 146 -18.39 -6.56 -2.18
C ALA A 146 -19.70 -5.82 -2.47
N HIS A 147 -19.68 -4.49 -2.48
CA HIS A 147 -20.88 -3.68 -2.76
C HIS A 147 -21.32 -3.76 -4.23
N GLN A 148 -20.40 -3.83 -5.19
CA GLN A 148 -20.75 -4.13 -6.58
C GLN A 148 -21.46 -5.48 -6.73
N TYR A 149 -21.10 -6.47 -5.89
CA TYR A 149 -21.82 -7.73 -5.82
C TYR A 149 -23.23 -7.57 -5.25
N LYS A 150 -23.37 -6.84 -4.15
CA LYS A 150 -24.68 -6.54 -3.54
C LYS A 150 -25.61 -5.84 -4.54
N ILE A 151 -25.14 -4.81 -5.26
CA ILE A 151 -25.89 -4.14 -6.32
C ILE A 151 -26.36 -5.12 -7.40
N ARG A 152 -25.47 -5.99 -7.90
CA ARG A 152 -25.83 -6.95 -8.96
C ARG A 152 -26.88 -7.97 -8.51
N ARG A 153 -26.91 -8.28 -7.21
CA ARG A 153 -27.86 -9.21 -6.59
C ARG A 153 -29.09 -8.51 -6.00
N SER A 154 -29.22 -7.19 -6.22
CA SER A 154 -30.28 -6.35 -5.66
C SER A 154 -30.38 -6.48 -4.12
N ILE A 155 -29.25 -6.68 -3.44
CA ILE A 155 -29.17 -6.73 -1.98
C ILE A 155 -29.05 -5.30 -1.47
N HIS A 156 -29.90 -4.93 -0.52
CA HIS A 156 -29.86 -3.62 0.13
C HIS A 156 -28.66 -3.51 1.07
N PHE A 157 -28.00 -2.37 1.06
CA PHE A 157 -26.91 -2.07 1.99
C PHE A 157 -26.74 -0.58 2.20
N GLU A 158 -26.01 -0.22 3.25
CA GLU A 158 -25.61 1.15 3.54
C GLU A 158 -24.09 1.27 3.49
N PHE A 159 -23.61 2.40 2.99
CA PHE A 159 -22.19 2.72 2.99
C PHE A 159 -22.03 4.24 3.15
N GLU A 160 -21.27 4.66 4.17
CA GLU A 160 -21.04 6.09 4.47
C GLU A 160 -22.34 6.90 4.62
N GLY A 161 -23.34 6.32 5.32
CA GLY A 161 -24.65 6.94 5.53
C GLY A 161 -25.53 7.02 4.28
N LEU A 162 -25.12 6.42 3.16
CA LEU A 162 -25.92 6.35 1.93
C LEU A 162 -26.55 4.97 1.80
N ALA A 163 -27.87 4.93 1.63
CA ALA A 163 -28.59 3.69 1.31
C ALA A 163 -28.50 3.38 -0.19
N PHE A 164 -28.19 2.12 -0.49
CA PHE A 164 -28.14 1.55 -1.83
C PHE A 164 -29.22 0.49 -1.96
N ARG A 165 -30.29 0.82 -2.69
CA ARG A 165 -31.43 -0.06 -2.98
C ARG A 165 -31.86 0.15 -4.43
N GLU A 166 -32.30 -0.92 -5.10
CA GLU A 166 -33.02 -0.78 -6.36
C GLU A 166 -34.46 -0.38 -6.03
N ASP A 167 -34.98 0.64 -6.71
CA ASP A 167 -36.39 0.98 -6.60
C ASP A 167 -37.21 -0.10 -7.31
N GLU A 168 -38.29 -0.57 -6.68
CA GLU A 168 -39.16 -1.61 -7.23
C GLU A 168 -39.72 -1.18 -8.59
N ALA A 169 -40.02 0.13 -8.74
CA ALA A 169 -40.54 0.72 -9.97
C ALA A 169 -39.47 0.98 -11.05
N ALA A 170 -38.18 0.99 -10.70
CA ALA A 170 -37.07 1.32 -11.62
C ALA A 170 -36.10 0.14 -11.78
N THR A 171 -36.63 -1.07 -11.95
CA THR A 171 -35.83 -2.28 -12.16
C THR A 171 -35.17 -2.26 -13.54
N GLY A 172 -33.83 -2.26 -13.60
CA GLY A 172 -33.13 -2.29 -14.88
C GLY A 172 -31.62 -2.03 -14.85
N SER A 173 -30.97 -2.23 -16.00
CA SER A 173 -29.53 -2.02 -16.20
C SER A 173 -29.08 -0.57 -15.93
N ARG A 174 -29.93 0.42 -16.25
CA ARG A 174 -29.68 1.85 -16.04
C ARG A 174 -29.58 2.20 -14.55
N THR A 175 -30.48 1.67 -13.73
CA THR A 175 -30.49 1.86 -12.26
C THR A 175 -29.24 1.27 -11.62
N ARG A 176 -28.82 0.06 -12.02
CA ARG A 176 -27.57 -0.56 -11.54
C ARG A 176 -26.33 0.26 -11.91
N SER A 177 -26.31 0.85 -13.10
CA SER A 177 -25.22 1.71 -13.53
C SER A 177 -25.14 2.99 -12.68
N LEU A 178 -26.27 3.61 -12.37
CA LEU A 178 -26.34 4.77 -11.48
C LEU A 178 -25.89 4.42 -10.05
N LEU A 179 -26.35 3.28 -9.51
CA LEU A 179 -25.93 2.80 -8.18
C LEU A 179 -24.42 2.53 -8.13
N ARG A 180 -23.83 1.96 -9.19
CA ARG A 180 -22.37 1.74 -9.29
C ARG A 180 -21.60 3.06 -9.34
N ALA A 181 -22.10 4.06 -10.07
CA ALA A 181 -21.49 5.39 -10.12
C ALA A 181 -21.54 6.06 -8.73
N ARG A 182 -22.70 6.02 -8.05
CA ARG A 182 -22.87 6.53 -6.68
C ARG A 182 -21.96 5.81 -5.67
N LEU A 183 -21.83 4.49 -5.79
CA LEU A 183 -20.93 3.70 -4.94
C LEU A 183 -19.49 4.13 -5.14
N ARG A 184 -19.07 4.29 -6.40
CA ARG A 184 -17.71 4.71 -6.74
C ARG A 184 -17.40 6.11 -6.20
N GLU A 185 -18.34 7.03 -6.29
CA GLU A 185 -18.20 8.37 -5.71
C GLU A 185 -18.09 8.31 -4.18
N ALA A 186 -18.92 7.50 -3.51
CA ALA A 186 -18.84 7.31 -2.06
C ALA A 186 -17.47 6.73 -1.64
N ILE A 187 -16.95 5.74 -2.36
CA ILE A 187 -15.62 5.14 -2.13
C ILE A 187 -14.52 6.21 -2.26
N PHE A 188 -14.57 7.03 -3.31
CA PHE A 188 -13.58 8.08 -3.51
C PHE A 188 -13.69 9.19 -2.47
N ARG A 189 -14.90 9.57 -2.05
CA ARG A 189 -15.10 10.51 -0.96
C ARG A 189 -14.50 10.00 0.35
N THR A 190 -14.67 8.72 0.66
CA THR A 190 -14.01 8.10 1.83
C THR A 190 -12.49 8.16 1.71
N TRP A 191 -11.94 7.82 0.55
CA TRP A 191 -10.49 7.87 0.33
C TRP A 191 -9.95 9.30 0.43
N GLN A 192 -10.61 10.26 -0.23
CA GLN A 192 -10.23 11.67 -0.21
C GLN A 192 -10.24 12.22 1.22
N ARG A 193 -11.27 11.90 2.01
CA ARG A 193 -11.33 12.29 3.44
C ARG A 193 -10.13 11.77 4.22
N ARG A 194 -9.80 10.47 4.07
CA ARG A 194 -8.62 9.85 4.70
C ARG A 194 -7.32 10.52 4.25
N TRP A 195 -7.22 10.89 2.97
CA TRP A 195 -6.03 11.49 2.40
C TRP A 195 -5.79 12.92 2.86
N THR A 196 -6.85 13.72 2.90
CA THR A 196 -6.83 15.10 3.41
C THR A 196 -6.53 15.12 4.92
N SER A 197 -7.09 14.20 5.71
CA SER A 197 -6.91 14.20 7.17
C SER A 197 -5.62 13.54 7.66
N SER A 198 -4.93 12.75 6.83
CA SER A 198 -3.70 12.08 7.23
C SER A 198 -2.56 13.09 7.46
N SER A 199 -1.76 12.89 8.50
CA SER A 199 -0.50 13.63 8.70
C SER A 199 0.67 13.02 7.95
N LYS A 200 0.47 11.87 7.27
CA LYS A 200 1.52 11.14 6.55
C LYS A 200 1.49 11.48 5.07
N GLY A 201 2.66 11.43 4.42
CA GLY A 201 2.77 11.63 2.97
C GLY A 201 2.52 13.06 2.50
N ARG A 202 2.79 14.08 3.32
CA ARG A 202 2.44 15.47 3.00
C ARG A 202 3.15 16.02 1.77
N THR A 203 4.40 15.63 1.51
CA THR A 203 5.07 15.93 0.24
C THR A 203 4.26 15.41 -0.95
N THR A 204 3.79 14.16 -0.92
CA THR A 204 2.93 13.62 -1.99
C THR A 204 1.61 14.37 -2.11
N PHE A 205 1.04 14.84 -0.99
CA PHE A 205 -0.20 15.61 -0.98
C PHE A 205 -0.07 16.94 -1.75
N GLU A 206 1.11 17.57 -1.73
CA GLU A 206 1.36 18.79 -2.51
C GLU A 206 1.20 18.55 -4.02
N PHE A 207 1.66 17.39 -4.52
CA PHE A 207 1.52 17.00 -5.93
C PHE A 207 0.13 16.44 -6.26
N PHE A 208 -0.42 15.62 -5.37
CA PHE A 208 -1.67 14.87 -5.58
C PHE A 208 -2.61 15.05 -4.40
N ASP A 209 -3.26 16.20 -4.31
CA ASP A 209 -4.26 16.45 -3.29
C ASP A 209 -5.63 15.83 -3.64
N ASP A 210 -5.93 15.64 -4.93
CA ASP A 210 -7.11 14.94 -5.44
C ASP A 210 -6.75 13.51 -5.89
N VAL A 211 -7.22 12.53 -5.12
CA VAL A 211 -6.96 11.10 -5.39
C VAL A 211 -7.64 10.61 -6.67
N GLN A 212 -8.79 11.18 -7.03
CA GLN A 212 -9.48 10.85 -8.27
C GLN A 212 -8.76 11.42 -9.49
N ALA A 213 -8.28 12.67 -9.39
CA ALA A 213 -7.47 13.28 -10.45
C ALA A 213 -6.25 12.42 -10.73
N ARG A 214 -5.51 12.02 -9.67
CA ARG A 214 -4.36 11.13 -9.78
C ARG A 214 -4.67 9.80 -10.46
N LEU A 215 -5.81 9.17 -10.16
CA LEU A 215 -6.25 7.93 -10.83
C LEU A 215 -6.50 8.12 -12.33
N ARG A 216 -6.96 9.30 -12.74
CA ARG A 216 -7.20 9.67 -14.15
C ARG A 216 -5.90 10.03 -14.89
N SER A 217 -4.84 10.41 -14.18
CA SER A 217 -3.54 10.78 -14.72
C SER A 217 -2.73 9.58 -15.25
N ASN A 218 -3.16 9.00 -16.38
CA ASN A 218 -2.48 7.88 -17.04
C ASN A 218 -1.13 8.26 -17.69
N TRP A 219 -0.87 9.57 -17.86
CA TRP A 219 0.40 10.13 -18.34
C TRP A 219 1.50 10.10 -17.27
N VAL A 220 1.14 10.02 -15.99
CA VAL A 220 2.10 9.93 -14.88
C VAL A 220 2.75 8.55 -14.87
N ARG A 221 3.86 8.44 -15.60
CA ARG A 221 4.71 7.25 -15.70
C ARG A 221 5.83 7.35 -14.69
N LEU A 222 5.70 6.59 -13.60
CA LEU A 222 6.67 6.59 -12.52
C LEU A 222 8.00 5.96 -12.92
N ASP A 223 9.08 6.53 -12.41
CA ASP A 223 10.39 5.91 -12.29
C ASP A 223 11.01 6.26 -10.93
N THR A 224 12.16 5.65 -10.63
CA THR A 224 12.85 5.81 -9.35
C THR A 224 13.22 7.28 -9.05
N TYR A 225 13.46 8.10 -10.07
CA TYR A 225 13.85 9.50 -9.88
C TYR A 225 12.64 10.32 -9.47
N VAL A 226 11.56 10.29 -10.26
CA VAL A 226 10.35 11.05 -10.00
C VAL A 226 9.71 10.64 -8.67
N VAL A 227 9.71 9.35 -8.35
CA VAL A 227 9.10 8.85 -7.10
C VAL A 227 9.83 9.37 -5.86
N GLN A 228 11.15 9.62 -5.92
CA GLN A 228 11.86 10.26 -4.81
C GLN A 228 11.31 11.65 -4.55
N PHE A 229 11.19 12.48 -5.59
CA PHE A 229 10.63 13.83 -5.46
C PHE A 229 9.16 13.83 -5.02
N LEU A 230 8.31 13.00 -5.64
CA LEU A 230 6.89 12.91 -5.30
C LEU A 230 6.65 12.43 -3.87
N SER A 231 7.56 11.64 -3.31
CA SER A 231 7.42 11.12 -1.95
C SER A 231 8.14 11.95 -0.90
N GLY A 232 9.15 12.76 -1.29
CA GLY A 232 10.10 13.37 -0.36
C GLY A 232 11.02 12.34 0.31
N HIS A 233 11.01 11.09 -0.15
CA HIS A 233 11.86 10.02 0.35
C HIS A 233 12.84 9.60 -0.74
N GLY A 234 14.12 9.82 -0.50
CA GLY A 234 15.16 9.55 -1.48
C GLY A 234 16.54 9.91 -0.98
N ASN A 235 17.47 10.03 -1.91
CA ASN A 235 18.79 10.58 -1.67
C ASN A 235 18.70 12.11 -1.50
N PHE A 236 18.10 12.55 -0.39
CA PHE A 236 18.01 13.94 0.02
C PHE A 236 18.67 14.08 1.38
N ARG A 237 19.65 14.98 1.54
CA ARG A 237 20.45 15.09 2.76
C ARG A 237 19.60 15.37 4.00
N ALA A 238 18.55 16.18 3.91
CA ALA A 238 17.59 16.36 5.01
C ALA A 238 17.00 15.03 5.46
N LYS A 239 16.64 14.16 4.50
CA LYS A 239 16.08 12.85 4.82
C LYS A 239 17.12 11.90 5.37
N LEU A 240 18.31 11.86 4.78
CA LEU A 240 19.41 10.98 5.19
C LEU A 240 19.96 11.35 6.57
N SER A 241 20.07 12.65 6.87
CA SER A 241 20.48 13.20 8.17
C SER A 241 19.52 12.77 9.26
N ALA A 242 18.20 12.84 9.00
CA ALA A 242 17.17 12.35 9.93
C ALA A 242 17.24 10.83 10.20
N PHE A 243 18.00 10.07 9.42
CA PHE A 243 18.32 8.65 9.64
C PHE A 243 19.76 8.41 10.09
N ASN A 244 20.52 9.46 10.42
CA ASN A 244 21.94 9.42 10.78
C ASN A 244 22.84 8.76 9.72
N LEU A 245 22.52 8.92 8.44
CA LEU A 245 23.29 8.37 7.32
C LEU A 245 24.29 9.37 6.72
N VAL A 246 24.13 10.66 7.02
CA VAL A 246 25.04 11.75 6.65
C VAL A 246 25.16 12.72 7.83
N GLU A 247 26.27 13.47 7.87
CA GLU A 247 26.59 14.37 8.99
C GLU A 247 25.68 15.60 9.10
N ASN A 248 25.15 16.08 7.98
CA ASN A 248 24.31 17.28 7.96
C ASN A 248 23.25 17.21 6.85
N GLU A 249 22.20 18.02 7.03
CA GLU A 249 21.05 18.12 6.12
C GLU A 249 21.23 19.12 4.96
N PHE A 250 22.35 19.84 4.93
CA PHE A 250 22.53 20.97 4.04
C PHE A 250 22.95 20.54 2.63
N CYS A 251 22.38 21.23 1.65
CA CYS A 251 22.82 21.22 0.27
C CYS A 251 24.14 21.98 0.15
N LEU A 252 24.91 21.73 -0.91
CA LEU A 252 26.13 22.51 -1.21
C LEU A 252 25.88 24.00 -1.49
N CYS A 253 24.62 24.42 -1.62
CA CYS A 253 24.26 25.85 -1.66
C CYS A 253 23.97 26.47 -0.28
N GLY A 254 24.11 25.71 0.82
CA GLY A 254 23.93 26.18 2.19
C GLY A 254 22.53 25.98 2.79
N GLU A 255 21.52 25.75 1.96
CA GLU A 255 20.12 25.54 2.41
C GLU A 255 19.83 24.07 2.74
N GLU A 256 18.78 23.80 3.53
CA GLU A 256 18.32 22.44 3.81
C GLU A 256 17.96 21.69 2.51
N GLN A 257 18.56 20.51 2.28
CA GLN A 257 18.35 19.76 1.05
C GLN A 257 17.10 18.88 1.11
N THR A 258 15.96 19.49 0.79
CA THR A 258 14.67 18.79 0.61
C THR A 258 14.36 18.57 -0.87
N SER A 259 13.39 17.70 -1.18
CA SER A 259 12.87 17.54 -2.55
C SER A 259 12.35 18.87 -3.13
N GLY A 260 11.63 19.65 -2.31
CA GLY A 260 11.12 20.97 -2.68
C GLY A 260 12.24 21.97 -2.95
N HIS A 261 13.26 22.04 -2.07
CA HIS A 261 14.43 22.89 -2.28
C HIS A 261 15.06 22.64 -3.66
N LEU A 262 15.34 21.39 -3.99
CA LEU A 262 16.00 21.01 -5.24
C LEU A 262 15.13 21.35 -6.48
N LEU A 263 13.82 21.11 -6.40
CA LEU A 263 12.91 21.33 -7.51
C LEU A 263 12.59 22.79 -7.78
N PHE A 264 12.56 23.64 -6.75
CA PHE A 264 11.98 24.98 -6.88
C PHE A 264 12.95 26.11 -6.55
N HIS A 265 13.92 25.88 -5.67
CA HIS A 265 14.67 26.97 -5.02
C HIS A 265 16.18 26.92 -5.25
N CYS A 266 16.78 25.73 -5.31
CA CYS A 266 18.22 25.55 -5.28
C CYS A 266 18.92 26.22 -6.48
N GLU A 267 19.74 27.24 -6.23
CA GLU A 267 20.41 28.03 -7.28
C GLU A 267 21.32 27.18 -8.17
N ARG A 268 21.91 26.10 -7.64
CA ARG A 268 22.77 25.16 -8.38
C ARG A 268 22.06 24.49 -9.56
N TYR A 269 20.74 24.35 -9.48
CA TYR A 269 19.90 23.72 -10.50
C TYR A 269 19.05 24.74 -11.29
N SER A 270 19.37 26.04 -11.22
CA SER A 270 18.69 27.09 -12.00
C SER A 270 18.67 26.77 -13.50
N ASN A 271 19.83 26.44 -14.07
CA ASN A 271 19.98 26.05 -15.47
C ASN A 271 19.23 24.74 -15.79
N SER A 272 19.19 23.80 -14.85
CA SER A 272 18.46 22.55 -15.05
C SER A 272 16.94 22.78 -15.11
N ARG A 273 16.43 23.83 -14.46
CA ARG A 273 15.00 24.20 -14.46
C ARG A 273 14.58 25.04 -15.66
N SER A 274 15.51 25.52 -16.50
CA SER A 274 15.19 26.39 -17.64
C SER A 274 14.19 25.75 -18.60
N ASP A 275 14.37 24.47 -18.96
CA ASP A 275 13.45 23.76 -19.86
C ASP A 275 12.03 23.71 -19.29
N LEU A 276 11.93 23.44 -17.98
CA LEU A 276 10.67 23.38 -17.26
C LEU A 276 9.98 24.75 -17.19
N ARG A 277 10.74 25.82 -16.90
CA ARG A 277 10.24 27.21 -16.86
C ARG A 277 9.75 27.67 -18.23
N ASN A 278 10.55 27.44 -19.27
CA ASN A 278 10.17 27.78 -20.64
C ASN A 278 8.89 27.04 -21.04
N LYS A 279 8.81 25.75 -20.71
CA LYS A 279 7.61 24.96 -21.01
C LYS A 279 6.38 25.46 -20.26
N ALA A 280 6.53 25.86 -19.00
CA ALA A 280 5.46 26.45 -18.20
C ALA A 280 4.96 27.77 -18.82
N LEU A 281 5.88 28.65 -19.25
CA LEU A 281 5.53 29.90 -19.93
C LEU A 281 4.79 29.66 -21.25
N GLU A 282 5.21 28.68 -22.05
CA GLU A 282 4.52 28.30 -23.32
C GLU A 282 3.06 27.90 -23.11
N ILE A 283 2.74 27.26 -21.98
CA ILE A 283 1.38 26.82 -21.66
C ILE A 283 0.61 27.85 -20.81
N GLY A 284 1.13 29.07 -20.69
CA GLY A 284 0.48 30.18 -20.00
C GLY A 284 0.55 30.13 -18.48
N LEU A 285 1.47 29.34 -17.90
CA LEU A 285 1.73 29.35 -16.47
C LEU A 285 2.75 30.41 -16.09
N HIS A 286 2.63 30.89 -14.86
CA HIS A 286 3.60 31.77 -14.21
C HIS A 286 4.96 31.08 -13.95
N ASP A 287 6.00 31.89 -13.72
CA ASP A 287 7.37 31.42 -13.42
C ASP A 287 7.46 30.55 -12.15
N ARG A 288 6.51 30.72 -11.21
CA ARG A 288 6.45 29.94 -9.96
C ARG A 288 5.61 28.69 -10.11
N ILE A 289 6.17 27.67 -10.74
CA ILE A 289 5.51 26.38 -10.94
C ILE A 289 5.25 25.70 -9.59
N THR A 290 4.00 25.32 -9.36
CA THR A 290 3.54 24.58 -8.17
C THR A 290 3.76 23.07 -8.31
N PRO A 291 3.81 22.32 -7.20
CA PRO A 291 3.88 20.85 -7.26
C PRO A 291 2.76 20.19 -8.08
N ARG A 292 1.53 20.73 -8.04
CA ARG A 292 0.40 20.20 -8.84
C ARG A 292 0.61 20.40 -10.33
N GLU A 293 1.14 21.56 -10.73
CA GLU A 293 1.41 21.86 -12.13
C GLU A 293 2.52 20.94 -12.67
N LEU A 294 3.51 20.54 -11.86
CA LEU A 294 4.55 19.58 -12.28
C LEU A 294 4.00 18.21 -12.69
N VAL A 295 2.86 17.80 -12.13
CA VAL A 295 2.23 16.51 -12.44
C VAL A 295 1.09 16.61 -13.46
N SER A 296 0.91 17.81 -14.04
CA SER A 296 0.04 18.03 -15.20
C SER A 296 0.49 17.20 -16.40
N LYS A 297 -0.40 17.02 -17.37
CA LYS A 297 -0.09 16.26 -18.58
C LYS A 297 0.99 16.95 -19.40
N GLU A 298 1.02 18.27 -19.33
CA GLU A 298 1.84 19.19 -20.10
C GLU A 298 3.28 19.25 -19.57
N LEU A 299 3.48 19.22 -18.25
CA LEU A 299 4.80 19.38 -17.63
C LEU A 299 5.46 18.07 -17.14
N PHE A 300 4.72 16.97 -17.05
CA PHE A 300 5.22 15.77 -16.36
C PHE A 300 6.51 15.18 -16.98
N GLU A 301 6.65 15.14 -18.30
CA GLU A 301 7.89 14.62 -18.92
C GLU A 301 9.08 15.56 -18.67
N THR A 302 8.89 16.89 -18.72
CA THR A 302 9.94 17.86 -18.38
C THR A 302 10.32 17.79 -16.90
N PHE A 303 9.34 17.60 -16.01
CA PHE A 303 9.59 17.34 -14.58
C PHE A 303 10.44 16.07 -14.39
N LYS A 304 10.13 15.00 -15.12
CA LYS A 304 10.89 13.74 -15.05
C LYS A 304 12.31 13.87 -15.55
N GLU A 305 12.55 14.66 -16.59
CA GLU A 305 13.90 14.99 -17.05
C GLU A 305 14.67 15.82 -16.02
N LEU A 306 14.03 16.83 -15.44
CA LEU A 306 14.61 17.64 -14.36
C LEU A 306 15.00 16.76 -13.16
N ALA A 307 14.11 15.88 -12.71
CA ALA A 307 14.37 14.96 -11.60
C ALA A 307 15.62 14.11 -11.82
N ARG A 308 15.82 13.60 -13.05
CA ARG A 308 17.03 12.83 -13.42
C ARG A 308 18.27 13.70 -13.45
N LYS A 309 18.20 14.88 -14.08
CA LYS A 309 19.33 15.83 -14.14
C LYS A 309 19.83 16.19 -12.73
N ILE A 310 18.91 16.47 -11.81
CA ILE A 310 19.24 16.81 -10.42
C ILE A 310 19.94 15.63 -9.71
N LEU A 311 19.31 14.45 -9.67
CA LEU A 311 19.82 13.32 -8.89
C LEU A 311 21.10 12.69 -9.47
N ASN A 312 21.25 12.68 -10.80
CA ASN A 312 22.50 12.25 -11.42
C ASN A 312 23.65 13.20 -11.09
N ARG A 313 23.41 14.52 -11.09
CA ARG A 313 24.42 15.51 -10.70
C ARG A 313 24.82 15.38 -9.23
N GLN A 314 23.86 15.14 -8.33
CA GLN A 314 24.17 14.89 -6.92
C GLN A 314 25.06 13.67 -6.73
N SER A 315 24.77 12.58 -7.44
CA SER A 315 25.57 11.35 -7.36
C SER A 315 27.04 11.58 -7.76
N ASN A 316 27.27 12.48 -8.72
CA ASN A 316 28.61 12.88 -9.15
C ASN A 316 29.30 13.82 -8.14
N ASP A 317 28.56 14.77 -7.56
CA ASP A 317 29.09 15.72 -6.56
C ASP A 317 29.52 15.01 -5.27
N ASP A 318 28.78 13.99 -4.83
CA ASP A 318 29.05 13.25 -3.60
C ASP A 318 30.14 12.17 -3.78
N GLY A 319 30.79 12.08 -4.95
CA GLY A 319 31.79 11.03 -5.26
C GLY A 319 31.23 9.60 -5.14
N THR A 320 29.89 9.45 -5.16
CA THR A 320 29.19 8.23 -4.77
C THR A 320 28.90 7.32 -5.97
N THR A 321 29.78 7.33 -6.97
CA THR A 321 29.63 6.48 -8.17
C THR A 321 29.72 4.98 -7.83
N GLN A 322 30.21 4.59 -6.65
CA GLN A 322 30.42 3.18 -6.26
C GLN A 322 29.54 2.62 -5.11
N ARG A 323 28.76 3.42 -4.36
CA ARG A 323 27.89 2.86 -3.29
C ARG A 323 26.52 2.39 -3.76
N LEU A 324 26.06 2.86 -4.93
CA LEU A 324 24.84 2.34 -5.55
C LEU A 324 25.02 0.91 -6.11
N GLU A 325 26.25 0.42 -6.23
CA GLU A 325 26.56 -0.88 -6.84
C GLU A 325 26.65 -2.04 -5.84
N THR A 326 26.90 -1.77 -4.54
CA THR A 326 27.22 -2.83 -3.57
C THR A 326 26.20 -2.98 -2.43
N ASP A 327 25.59 -1.89 -1.94
CA ASP A 327 24.67 -1.95 -0.79
C ASP A 327 23.18 -2.25 -1.12
N GLU A 328 22.77 -2.19 -2.40
CA GLU A 328 21.40 -2.60 -2.80
C GLU A 328 21.19 -4.14 -2.78
N SER A 329 22.28 -4.90 -2.66
CA SER A 329 22.28 -6.38 -2.59
C SER A 329 22.18 -6.90 -1.15
N SER A 330 22.81 -6.22 -0.18
CA SER A 330 22.87 -6.65 1.22
C SER A 330 21.61 -6.30 2.02
N HIS A 331 20.95 -5.18 1.70
CA HIS A 331 19.75 -4.73 2.43
C HIS A 331 18.43 -5.39 2.02
N LEU A 332 18.46 -6.31 1.05
CA LEU A 332 17.31 -7.13 0.68
C LEU A 332 17.40 -8.59 1.19
N ASP A 333 18.54 -9.01 1.73
CA ASP A 333 18.76 -10.40 2.20
C ASP A 333 19.05 -10.55 3.70
N SER A 334 19.38 -9.49 4.47
CA SER A 334 19.57 -9.63 5.93
C SER A 334 18.43 -9.00 6.75
N THR A 335 17.39 -9.79 7.00
CA THR A 335 16.61 -9.88 8.26
C THR A 335 15.46 -10.86 8.03
N CYS A 336 15.85 -12.08 7.67
CA CYS A 336 15.14 -13.28 8.10
C CYS A 336 15.71 -13.62 9.49
N ASP A 337 14.85 -14.04 10.43
CA ASP A 337 15.13 -14.28 11.85
C ASP A 337 15.46 -13.07 12.73
N GLN A 338 14.42 -12.58 13.42
CA GLN A 338 14.35 -12.58 14.90
C GLN A 338 13.08 -11.84 15.35
N SER A 339 12.01 -12.59 15.61
CA SER A 339 10.97 -12.23 16.59
C SER A 339 10.06 -13.42 16.87
N LEU A 340 10.66 -14.50 17.35
CA LEU A 340 9.99 -15.56 18.10
C LEU A 340 10.90 -15.97 19.26
N ASN A 341 10.94 -15.13 20.30
CA ASN A 341 11.19 -15.62 21.65
C ASN A 341 10.79 -14.56 22.68
N THR A 342 9.58 -14.66 23.23
CA THR A 342 9.27 -14.08 24.54
C THR A 342 9.13 -15.25 25.50
N GLY A 343 10.17 -15.44 26.29
CA GLY A 343 10.31 -16.50 27.26
C GLY A 343 9.24 -16.46 28.36
N THR A 344 8.79 -17.65 28.73
CA THR A 344 8.26 -17.95 30.05
C THR A 344 9.42 -18.43 30.92
N SER A 345 9.65 -17.69 32.00
CA SER A 345 10.68 -17.95 33.02
C SER A 345 10.38 -19.23 33.80
N GLY A 346 11.29 -20.21 33.71
CA GLY A 346 11.40 -21.30 34.67
C GLY A 346 12.11 -20.81 35.93
N ARG A 347 11.53 -21.10 37.09
CA ARG A 347 12.17 -20.92 38.40
C ARG A 347 13.19 -22.03 38.62
N ASP A 348 14.45 -21.65 38.77
CA ASP A 348 15.50 -22.50 39.32
C ASP A 348 15.21 -22.79 40.79
N THR A 349 15.26 -24.08 41.14
CA THR A 349 15.41 -24.56 42.51
C THR A 349 16.66 -25.41 42.55
N SER A 350 17.59 -25.05 43.44
CA SER A 350 18.73 -25.88 43.85
C SER A 350 19.34 -25.31 45.13
N PRO A 351 20.00 -26.15 45.95
CA PRO A 351 19.66 -26.27 47.36
C PRO A 351 20.79 -25.83 48.30
N THR A 352 20.44 -25.59 49.56
CA THR A 352 21.39 -25.44 50.66
C THR A 352 21.07 -26.44 51.77
N ASN A 353 22.00 -27.38 51.97
CA ASN A 353 22.23 -28.17 53.19
C ASN A 353 22.42 -27.19 54.39
N ALA A 354 22.17 -27.48 55.67
CA ALA A 354 22.44 -28.65 56.50
C ALA A 354 21.76 -28.43 57.92
N PRO A 355 22.13 -29.12 59.02
CA PRO A 355 21.44 -30.26 59.68
C PRO A 355 21.08 -29.91 61.17
N PRO A 356 21.12 -30.85 62.13
CA PRO A 356 20.26 -32.02 62.40
C PRO A 356 19.47 -31.89 63.72
N GLU A 357 18.39 -32.67 63.88
CA GLU A 357 18.08 -33.57 65.01
C GLU A 357 16.77 -34.32 64.76
#